data_AF-A0AAP8GEI2-F1
#
_entry.id   AF-A0AAP8GEI2-F1
#
_cell.length_a   1.000
_cell.length_b   1.000
_cell.length_c   1.000
_cell.angle_alpha   90.00
_cell.angle_beta   90.00
_cell.angle_gamma   90.00
#
_symmetry.space_group_name_H-M   'P 1'
#
loop_
_entity.id
_entity.type
_entity.pdbx_description
1 polymer ?
#
loop_
_entity_poly.entity_id
_entity_poly.type
_entity_poly.pdbx_seq_one_letter_code
_entity_poly.pdbx_strand_id
1 'polypeptide(L)'
;VLDRYTRFTGRPALPPPWSFGLWLTTSFTTNYDEATVNSFIDGMAERNLPLHVFHFDCFWMKAFQWCDFEWDPLTFPDPEGMIRR
;
A
#
# COMPACT_ATOMS: atom_id res chain seq x y z
N VAL A 1 -32.08 6.33 -12.79
CA VAL A 1 -31.17 7.43 -13.22
C VAL A 1 -29.73 6.94 -13.37
N LEU A 2 -29.11 6.36 -12.33
CA LEU A 2 -27.69 5.93 -12.33
C LEU A 2 -27.32 4.93 -13.44
N ASP A 3 -28.22 4.01 -13.80
CA ASP A 3 -27.95 3.05 -14.89
C ASP A 3 -27.76 3.75 -16.25
N ARG A 4 -28.64 4.69 -16.60
CA ARG A 4 -28.51 5.49 -17.82
C ARG A 4 -27.30 6.41 -17.78
N TYR A 5 -27.04 7.02 -16.63
CA TYR A 5 -25.91 7.93 -16.43
C TYR A 5 -24.57 7.21 -16.62
N THR A 6 -24.34 6.09 -15.93
CA THR A 6 -23.08 5.32 -16.06
C THR A 6 -22.94 4.64 -17.43
N ARG A 7 -24.05 4.35 -18.12
CA ARG A 7 -23.99 3.98 -19.55
C ARG A 7 -23.45 5.12 -20.43
N PHE A 8 -23.78 6.36 -20.09
CA PHE A 8 -23.38 7.55 -20.84
C PHE A 8 -21.97 8.05 -20.50
N THR A 9 -21.55 7.95 -19.23
CA THR A 9 -20.29 8.54 -18.74
C THR A 9 -19.19 7.53 -18.42
N GLY A 10 -19.46 6.23 -18.54
CA GLY A 10 -18.52 5.16 -18.22
C GLY A 10 -19.03 4.27 -17.07
N ARG A 11 -18.99 2.95 -17.30
CA ARG A 11 -19.34 1.96 -16.29
C ARG A 11 -18.15 1.73 -15.36
N PRO A 12 -18.35 1.74 -14.03
CA PRO A 12 -17.31 1.32 -13.10
C PRO A 12 -16.85 -0.11 -13.43
N ALA A 13 -15.54 -0.33 -13.43
CA ALA A 13 -14.97 -1.67 -13.55
C ALA A 13 -15.30 -2.50 -12.31
N LEU A 14 -15.28 -3.83 -12.45
CA LEU A 14 -15.35 -4.74 -11.32
C LEU A 14 -13.95 -4.91 -10.72
N PRO A 15 -13.70 -4.48 -9.47
CA PRO A 15 -12.40 -4.68 -8.84
C PRO A 15 -12.15 -6.16 -8.54
N PRO A 16 -10.87 -6.59 -8.42
CA PRO A 16 -10.55 -7.95 -8.03
C PRO A 16 -10.99 -8.23 -6.59
N PRO A 17 -11.40 -9.47 -6.24
CA PRO A 17 -11.94 -9.77 -4.91
C PRO A 17 -11.02 -9.41 -3.72
N TRP A 18 -9.70 -9.55 -3.89
CA TRP A 18 -8.73 -9.22 -2.82
C TRP A 18 -8.75 -7.75 -2.43
N SER A 19 -9.19 -6.84 -3.32
CA SER A 19 -9.23 -5.40 -3.02
C SER A 19 -10.28 -5.05 -1.97
N PHE A 20 -11.23 -5.95 -1.70
CA PHE A 20 -12.27 -5.79 -0.68
C PHE A 20 -11.82 -6.23 0.72
N GLY A 21 -10.60 -6.78 0.85
CA GLY A 21 -10.01 -7.10 2.15
C GLY A 21 -9.59 -5.85 2.93
N LEU A 22 -9.04 -6.05 4.13
CA LEU A 22 -8.47 -4.97 4.94
C LEU A 22 -7.16 -4.45 4.35
N TRP A 23 -7.03 -3.12 4.29
CA TRP A 23 -5.81 -2.40 3.90
C TRP A 23 -5.17 -1.74 5.12
N LEU A 24 -3.85 -1.81 5.20
CA LEU A 24 -3.03 -1.09 6.19
C LEU A 24 -1.96 -0.29 5.46
N THR A 25 -1.54 0.82 6.03
CA THR A 25 -0.51 1.68 5.42
C THR A 25 0.64 1.91 6.39
N THR A 26 1.77 2.38 5.87
CA THR A 26 2.89 2.89 6.69
C THR A 26 2.52 4.12 7.52
N SER A 27 1.32 4.69 7.35
CA SER A 27 0.97 6.09 7.65
C SER A 27 1.79 7.09 6.82
N PHE A 28 1.61 8.39 7.05
CA PHE A 28 2.18 9.43 6.18
C PHE A 28 3.57 9.91 6.62
N THR A 29 3.67 10.65 7.73
CA THR A 29 4.92 11.27 8.21
C THR A 29 5.60 10.50 9.34
N THR A 30 5.21 9.24 9.53
CA THR A 30 5.91 8.29 10.41
C THR A 30 7.25 7.92 9.77
N ASN A 31 8.18 7.44 10.59
CA ASN A 31 9.35 6.75 10.07
C ASN A 31 8.94 5.31 9.76
N TYR A 32 9.27 4.80 8.58
CA TYR A 32 9.02 3.42 8.20
C TYR A 32 10.15 2.88 7.34
N ASP A 33 10.71 1.79 7.80
CA ASP A 33 11.64 0.90 7.10
C ASP A 33 11.05 -0.52 7.09
N GLU A 34 11.77 -1.47 6.50
CA GLU A 34 11.33 -2.87 6.45
C GLU A 34 11.01 -3.45 7.84
N ALA A 35 11.79 -3.12 8.87
CA ALA A 35 11.56 -3.60 10.23
C ALA A 35 10.24 -3.06 10.81
N THR A 36 9.95 -1.77 10.59
CA THR A 36 8.72 -1.13 11.03
C THR A 36 7.51 -1.75 10.32
N VAL A 37 7.60 -1.96 9.01
CA VAL A 37 6.56 -2.61 8.19
C VAL A 37 6.25 -4.01 8.70
N ASN A 38 7.28 -4.84 8.89
CA ASN A 38 7.13 -6.20 9.41
C ASN A 38 6.53 -6.20 10.81
N SER A 39 6.91 -5.27 11.69
CA SER A 39 6.34 -5.19 13.05
C SER A 39 4.81 -4.98 13.06
N PHE A 40 4.27 -4.23 12.09
CA PHE A 40 2.83 -4.06 11.95
C PHE A 40 2.15 -5.31 11.38
N ILE A 41 2.74 -5.92 10.34
CA ILE A 41 2.20 -7.11 9.69
C ILE A 41 2.19 -8.30 10.65
N ASP A 42 3.32 -8.55 11.32
CA ASP A 42 3.45 -9.60 12.34
C ASP A 42 2.49 -9.33 13.50
N GLY A 43 2.39 -8.07 13.95
CA GLY A 43 1.46 -7.69 15.00
C GLY A 43 -0.01 -7.97 14.65
N MET A 44 -0.41 -7.81 13.39
CA MET A 44 -1.74 -8.18 12.91
C MET A 44 -1.94 -9.70 12.94
N ALA A 45 -0.95 -10.46 12.48
CA ALA A 45 -0.98 -11.92 12.49
C ALA A 45 -1.06 -12.49 13.92
N GLU A 46 -0.23 -12.00 14.85
CA GLU A 46 -0.23 -12.37 16.28
C GLU A 46 -1.60 -12.18 16.94
N ARG A 47 -2.34 -11.15 16.52
CA ARG A 47 -3.64 -10.77 17.09
C ARG A 47 -4.82 -11.41 16.35
N ASN A 48 -4.55 -12.30 15.40
CA ASN A 48 -5.56 -12.90 14.52
C ASN A 48 -6.41 -11.86 13.80
N LEU A 49 -5.79 -10.76 13.35
CA LEU A 49 -6.43 -9.71 12.58
C LEU A 49 -6.12 -9.92 11.08
N PRO A 50 -7.10 -10.35 10.25
CA PRO A 50 -6.84 -10.61 8.84
C PRO A 50 -6.45 -9.34 8.09
N LEU A 51 -5.25 -9.34 7.50
CA LEU A 51 -4.72 -8.26 6.67
C LEU A 51 -4.51 -8.77 5.24
N HIS A 52 -4.89 -7.99 4.23
CA HIS A 52 -4.90 -8.44 2.83
C HIS A 52 -4.04 -7.57 1.90
N VAL A 53 -3.91 -6.27 2.20
CA VAL A 53 -3.11 -5.34 1.40
C VAL A 53 -2.33 -4.40 2.32
N PHE A 54 -1.05 -4.17 1.98
CA PHE A 54 -0.21 -3.19 2.65
C PHE A 54 0.23 -2.11 1.66
N HIS A 55 0.17 -0.84 2.06
CA HIS A 55 0.50 0.32 1.24
C HIS A 55 1.67 1.12 1.82
N PHE A 56 2.67 1.39 0.99
CA PHE A 56 3.77 2.31 1.29
C PHE A 56 3.40 3.72 0.82
N ASP A 57 3.38 4.66 1.78
CA ASP A 57 3.11 6.08 1.51
C ASP A 57 4.39 6.82 1.09
N CYS A 58 4.29 8.13 0.84
CA CYS A 58 5.24 8.97 0.11
C CYS A 58 6.74 8.74 0.36
N PHE A 59 7.17 8.46 1.60
CA PHE A 59 8.59 8.26 1.96
C PHE A 59 9.18 6.90 1.53
N TRP A 60 8.46 6.11 0.72
CA TRP A 60 9.13 5.08 -0.10
C TRP A 60 10.10 5.70 -1.13
N MET A 61 9.86 6.95 -1.52
CA MET A 61 10.77 7.82 -2.28
C MET A 61 11.41 8.88 -1.38
N LYS A 62 12.55 9.45 -1.81
CA LYS A 62 13.22 10.52 -1.06
C LYS A 62 12.34 11.77 -0.93
N ALA A 63 12.43 12.43 0.23
CA ALA A 63 11.75 13.70 0.46
C ALA A 63 12.07 14.72 -0.65
N PHE A 64 11.06 15.48 -1.07
CA PHE A 64 11.13 16.46 -2.17
C PHE A 64 11.37 15.88 -3.58
N GLN A 65 11.39 14.55 -3.74
CA GLN A 65 11.50 13.89 -5.04
C GLN A 65 10.20 13.14 -5.44
N TRP A 66 9.10 13.36 -4.73
CA TRP A 66 7.82 12.75 -5.05
C TRP A 66 7.22 13.36 -6.33
N CYS A 67 6.85 12.63 -7.39
CA CYS A 67 6.87 11.18 -7.66
C CYS A 67 7.87 10.89 -8.80
N ASP A 68 9.11 10.50 -8.49
CA ASP A 68 10.17 10.19 -9.47
C ASP A 68 10.38 8.70 -9.73
N PHE A 69 9.70 7.84 -8.97
CA PHE A 69 9.74 6.38 -9.03
C PHE A 69 11.04 5.73 -8.54
N GLU A 70 11.88 6.47 -7.81
CA GLU A 70 13.11 5.94 -7.21
C GLU A 70 12.91 5.62 -5.73
N TRP A 71 13.14 4.37 -5.34
CA TRP A 71 13.13 3.96 -3.94
C TRP A 71 14.21 4.70 -3.16
N ASP A 72 13.92 5.18 -1.95
CA ASP A 72 14.95 5.76 -1.08
C ASP A 72 15.94 4.67 -0.65
N PRO A 73 17.18 4.67 -1.15
CA PRO A 73 18.10 3.55 -0.96
C PRO A 73 18.60 3.41 0.48
N LEU A 74 18.41 4.45 1.32
CA LEU A 74 18.74 4.39 2.74
C LEU A 74 17.68 3.64 3.54
N THR A 75 16.41 3.82 3.17
CA THR A 75 15.25 3.25 3.87
C THR A 75 14.88 1.89 3.30
N PHE A 76 15.00 1.71 1.98
CA PHE A 76 14.65 0.52 1.24
C PHE A 76 15.82 0.05 0.34
N PRO A 77 16.86 -0.58 0.91
CA PRO A 77 18.03 -1.02 0.16
C PRO A 77 17.77 -2.23 -0.76
N ASP A 78 16.73 -3.02 -0.49
CA ASP A 78 16.30 -4.18 -1.28
C ASP A 78 14.77 -4.15 -1.50
N PRO A 79 14.24 -3.24 -2.35
CA PRO A 79 12.80 -3.09 -2.52
C PRO A 79 12.12 -4.34 -3.07
N GLU A 80 12.74 -4.99 -4.05
CA GLU A 80 12.20 -6.19 -4.69
C GLU A 80 12.16 -7.38 -3.72
N GLY A 81 13.23 -7.57 -2.94
CA GLY A 81 13.25 -8.64 -1.94
C GLY A 81 12.28 -8.36 -0.79
N MET A 82 12.12 -7.10 -0.35
CA MET A 82 11.16 -6.73 0.69
C MET A 82 9.72 -7.07 0.28
N ILE A 83 9.29 -6.70 -0.93
CA ILE A 83 7.91 -6.95 -1.41
C ILE A 83 7.64 -8.44 -1.65
N ARG A 84 8.69 -9.25 -1.84
CA ARG A 84 8.58 -10.70 -2.05
C ARG A 84 8.43 -11.51 -0.75
N ARG A 85 8.94 -10.99 0.37
CA ARG A 85 8.88 -11.65 1.69
C ARG A 85 7.47 -11.61 2.25
#